data_AF-A0A8J1UB59-F1
#
_entry.id   AF-A0A8J1UB59-F1
#
_cell.length_a   1.000
_cell.length_b   1.000
_cell.length_c   1.000
_cell.angle_alpha   90.00
_cell.angle_beta   90.00
_cell.angle_gamma   90.00
#
_symmetry.space_group_name_H-M   'P 1'
#
loop_
_entity.id
_entity.type
_entity.pdbx_description
1 polymer ?
#
loop_
_entity_poly.entity_id
_entity_poly.type
_entity_poly.pdbx_seq_one_letter_code
_entity_poly.pdbx_strand_id
1 'polypeptide(L)'
;MKVYHYTSEAGIKGIKSSMKIKQSTDKKKDAMLGEGVYFTTMTPRQHSKEEIIRNNWDGAVMAMHTNRLDWAIELDIPRSRLMKNESDGRDIFAFPGDVNLNDFPHQFIKVDEDLNMTIQPMIM
;
A
#
# COMPACT_ATOMS: atom_id res chain seq x y z
N MET A 1 -1.96 -10.89 -9.21
CA MET A 1 -3.04 -10.06 -8.66
C MET A 1 -2.47 -8.68 -8.40
N LYS A 2 -3.30 -7.63 -8.54
CA LYS A 2 -2.84 -6.26 -8.29
C LYS A 2 -2.86 -5.93 -6.81
N VAL A 3 -1.74 -5.43 -6.31
CA VAL A 3 -1.58 -4.98 -4.93
C VAL A 3 -0.83 -3.66 -4.89
N TYR A 4 -1.03 -2.90 -3.81
CA TYR A 4 -0.55 -1.53 -3.66
C TYR A 4 0.30 -1.38 -2.40
N HIS A 5 1.49 -0.82 -2.56
CA HIS A 5 2.32 -0.35 -1.46
C HIS A 5 2.29 1.17 -1.41
N TYR A 6 1.78 1.72 -0.31
CA TYR A 6 1.71 3.16 -0.12
C TYR A 6 2.96 3.69 0.59
N THR A 7 3.43 4.85 0.15
CA THR A 7 4.63 5.48 0.67
C THR A 7 4.61 7.01 0.54
N SER A 8 5.60 7.65 1.15
CA SER A 8 5.81 9.10 1.09
C SER A 8 6.59 9.54 -0.15
N GLU A 9 6.58 10.84 -0.43
CA GLU A 9 7.45 11.45 -1.46
C GLU A 9 8.95 11.12 -1.25
N ALA A 10 9.41 11.03 0.00
CA ALA A 10 10.79 10.63 0.28
C ALA A 10 11.01 9.13 0.03
N GLY A 11 10.05 8.30 0.42
CA GLY A 11 10.09 6.85 0.23
C GLY A 11 10.13 6.46 -1.25
N ILE A 12 9.30 7.10 -2.07
CA ILE A 12 9.24 6.80 -3.51
C ILE A 12 10.56 7.14 -4.22
N LYS A 13 11.27 8.19 -3.79
CA LYS A 13 12.59 8.55 -4.36
C LYS A 13 13.62 7.45 -4.10
N GLY A 14 13.66 6.92 -2.88
CA GLY A 14 14.54 5.81 -2.53
C GLY A 14 14.20 4.53 -3.29
N ILE A 15 12.90 4.24 -3.46
CA ILE A 15 12.44 3.06 -4.19
C ILE A 15 12.72 3.19 -5.69
N LYS A 16 12.46 4.35 -6.31
CA LYS A 16 12.79 4.58 -7.73
C LYS A 16 14.29 4.49 -8.03
N SER A 17 15.12 4.92 -7.09
CA SER A 17 16.59 4.84 -7.24
C SER A 17 17.12 3.41 -7.10
N SER A 18 16.59 2.64 -6.15
CA SER A 18 17.07 1.28 -5.85
C SER A 18 16.30 0.16 -6.55
N MET A 19 15.15 0.47 -7.14
CA MET A 19 14.15 -0.49 -7.62
C MET A 19 13.76 -1.54 -6.58
N LYS A 20 13.84 -1.19 -5.29
CA LYS A 20 13.62 -2.11 -4.18
C LYS A 20 12.72 -1.49 -3.12
N ILE A 21 11.72 -2.24 -2.68
CA ILE A 21 10.99 -1.97 -1.44
C ILE A 21 11.64 -2.80 -0.35
N LYS A 22 12.24 -2.14 0.65
CA LYS A 22 12.87 -2.82 1.77
C LYS A 22 11.80 -3.33 2.74
N GLN A 23 11.99 -4.53 3.26
CA GLN A 23 11.10 -5.08 4.27
C GLN A 23 11.11 -4.23 5.53
N SER A 24 9.97 -4.19 6.21
CA SER A 24 9.96 -3.74 7.60
C SER A 24 10.64 -4.81 8.46
N THR A 25 11.67 -4.41 9.20
CA THR A 25 12.35 -5.28 10.20
C THR A 25 11.85 -5.03 11.63
N ASP A 26 10.86 -4.14 11.79
CA ASP A 26 10.35 -3.79 13.12
C ASP A 26 9.46 -4.91 13.66
N LYS A 27 10.03 -5.70 14.58
CA LYS A 27 9.34 -6.78 15.28
C LYS A 27 8.49 -6.31 16.46
N LYS A 28 8.55 -5.02 16.82
CA LYS A 28 8.08 -4.56 18.14
C LYS A 28 6.82 -3.70 18.14
N LYS A 29 6.34 -3.13 17.03
CA LYS A 29 5.15 -2.27 17.11
C LYS A 29 4.02 -2.37 16.08
N ASP A 30 4.22 -2.71 14.80
CA ASP A 30 3.11 -2.60 13.82
C ASP A 30 2.96 -3.80 12.88
N ALA A 31 3.75 -4.85 13.06
CA ALA A 31 3.83 -5.98 12.15
C ALA A 31 2.96 -7.15 12.62
N MET A 32 1.65 -7.07 12.45
CA MET A 32 0.74 -8.17 12.78
C MET A 32 1.05 -9.49 12.01
N LEU A 33 1.90 -9.41 10.97
CA LEU A 33 2.37 -10.54 10.14
C LEU A 33 3.90 -10.77 10.16
N GLY A 34 4.67 -10.00 10.95
CA GLY A 34 6.13 -10.15 11.05
C GLY A 34 6.96 -9.34 10.04
N GLU A 35 8.19 -9.79 9.74
CA GLU A 35 9.05 -9.10 8.77
C GLU A 35 8.49 -9.22 7.34
N GLY A 36 8.49 -8.12 6.58
CA GLY A 36 8.08 -8.16 5.18
C GLY A 36 7.69 -6.80 4.60
N VAL A 37 7.32 -6.82 3.33
CA VAL A 37 6.71 -5.69 2.63
C VAL A 37 5.20 -5.87 2.63
N TYR A 38 4.50 -4.83 3.07
CA TYR A 38 3.05 -4.83 3.22
C TYR A 38 2.36 -4.19 2.03
N PHE A 39 1.24 -4.80 1.64
CA PHE A 39 0.40 -4.38 0.53
C PHE A 39 -1.08 -4.47 0.88
N THR A 40 -1.90 -3.80 0.09
CA THR A 40 -3.36 -3.93 0.09
C THR A 40 -3.87 -4.04 -1.36
N THR A 41 -5.05 -4.58 -1.60
CA THR A 41 -5.73 -4.46 -2.91
C THR A 41 -6.49 -3.14 -3.06
N MET A 42 -6.59 -2.34 -1.99
CA MET A 42 -7.25 -1.03 -2.03
C MET A 42 -6.47 -0.07 -2.93
N THR A 43 -7.06 0.18 -4.10
CA THR A 43 -6.52 1.12 -5.09
C THR A 43 -6.83 2.57 -4.71
N PRO A 44 -5.90 3.52 -4.96
CA PRO A 44 -6.15 4.93 -4.70
C PRO A 44 -7.23 5.53 -5.62
N ARG A 45 -7.64 4.81 -6.67
CA ARG A 45 -8.65 5.28 -7.64
C ARG A 45 -10.10 5.04 -7.21
N GLN A 46 -10.31 4.11 -6.29
CA GLN A 46 -11.65 3.67 -5.86
C GLN A 46 -11.84 3.83 -4.35
N HIS A 47 -10.78 4.12 -3.60
CA HIS A 47 -10.83 4.28 -2.15
C HIS A 47 -10.22 5.62 -1.77
N SER A 48 -10.85 6.27 -0.81
CA SER A 48 -10.36 7.49 -0.17
C SER A 48 -9.10 7.21 0.67
N LYS A 49 -8.32 8.26 0.93
CA LYS A 49 -7.15 8.19 1.82
C LYS A 49 -7.54 7.69 3.21
N GLU A 50 -8.72 8.10 3.69
CA GLU A 50 -9.29 7.70 4.97
C GLU A 50 -9.59 6.20 5.04
N GLU A 51 -10.20 5.64 3.99
CA GLU A 51 -10.47 4.21 3.91
C GLU A 51 -9.18 3.40 3.87
N ILE A 52 -8.19 3.84 3.09
CA ILE A 52 -6.88 3.18 2.98
C ILE A 52 -6.13 3.22 4.31
N ILE A 53 -6.10 4.38 4.99
CA ILE A 53 -5.46 4.49 6.32
C ILE A 53 -6.15 3.59 7.34
N ARG A 54 -7.49 3.61 7.39
CA ARG A 54 -8.23 2.77 8.34
C ARG A 54 -7.97 1.29 8.12
N ASN A 55 -7.90 0.84 6.87
CA ASN A 55 -7.56 -0.54 6.55
C ASN A 55 -6.12 -0.88 6.94
N ASN A 56 -5.16 -0.01 6.64
CA ASN A 56 -3.74 -0.31 6.77
C ASN A 56 -3.18 -0.08 8.18
N TRP A 57 -3.72 0.88 8.96
CA TRP A 57 -3.23 1.32 10.26
C TRP A 57 -4.37 1.48 11.27
N ASP A 58 -4.92 0.35 11.73
CA ASP A 58 -6.02 0.21 12.69
C ASP A 58 -6.12 1.35 13.74
N GLY A 59 -7.05 2.28 13.51
CA GLY A 59 -7.36 3.38 14.45
C GLY A 59 -6.30 4.49 14.55
N ALA A 60 -5.30 4.53 13.68
CA ALA A 60 -4.29 5.58 13.70
C ALA A 60 -4.88 6.94 13.30
N VAL A 61 -4.43 8.00 13.98
CA VAL A 61 -4.88 9.37 13.70
C VAL A 61 -4.44 9.75 12.29
N MET A 62 -5.40 10.07 11.41
CA MET A 62 -5.19 10.45 10.00
C MET A 62 -4.00 11.39 9.80
N ALA A 63 -3.88 12.41 10.67
CA ALA A 63 -2.82 13.42 10.61
C ALA A 63 -1.39 12.85 10.74
N MET A 64 -1.21 11.65 11.29
CA MET A 64 0.11 11.01 11.44
C MET A 64 0.56 10.26 10.18
N HIS A 65 -0.35 10.00 9.22
CA HIS A 65 -0.09 9.11 8.09
C HIS A 65 -0.43 9.70 6.73
N THR A 66 -0.98 10.92 6.65
CA THR A 66 -1.25 11.62 5.39
C THR A 66 -0.01 11.72 4.50
N ASN A 67 1.16 11.98 5.08
CA ASN A 67 2.44 12.01 4.36
C ASN A 67 2.96 10.63 3.91
N ARG A 68 2.29 9.53 4.29
CA ARG A 68 2.62 8.17 3.82
C ARG A 68 1.70 7.69 2.71
N LEU A 69 0.78 8.54 2.26
CA LEU A 69 -0.13 8.31 1.14
C LEU A 69 0.12 9.31 -0.01
N ASP A 70 1.35 9.76 -0.20
CA ASP A 70 1.70 10.63 -1.34
C ASP A 70 1.80 9.83 -2.64
N TRP A 71 2.27 8.58 -2.53
CA TRP A 71 2.49 7.68 -3.64
C TRP A 71 1.97 6.28 -3.33
N ALA A 72 1.52 5.59 -4.36
CA ALA A 72 1.27 4.17 -4.36
C ALA A 72 2.13 3.50 -5.44
N ILE A 73 2.64 2.32 -5.13
CA ILE A 73 3.28 1.43 -6.09
C ILE A 73 2.31 0.28 -6.31
N GLU A 74 1.74 0.20 -7.50
CA GLU A 74 0.96 -0.97 -7.90
C GLU A 74 1.92 -2.03 -8.43
N LEU A 75 1.76 -3.26 -7.97
CA LEU A 75 2.49 -4.43 -8.48
C LEU A 75 1.52 -5.55 -8.83
N ASP A 76 1.84 -6.30 -9.87
CA ASP A 76 1.20 -7.57 -10.17
C ASP A 76 2.00 -8.74 -9.58
N ILE A 77 1.61 -9.16 -8.37
CA ILE A 77 2.27 -10.24 -7.64
C ILE A 77 1.33 -11.46 -7.63
N PRO A 78 1.81 -12.69 -7.94
CA PRO A 78 1.00 -13.89 -7.78
C PRO A 78 0.55 -14.08 -6.31
N ARG A 79 -0.74 -14.40 -6.10
CA ARG A 79 -1.32 -14.58 -4.75
C ARG A 79 -0.55 -15.59 -3.89
N SER A 80 0.05 -16.60 -4.52
CA SER A 80 0.86 -17.65 -3.88
C SER A 80 2.16 -17.14 -3.25
N ARG A 81 2.65 -15.95 -3.64
CA ARG A 81 3.84 -15.30 -3.05
C ARG A 81 3.50 -14.36 -1.89
N LEU A 82 2.21 -14.20 -1.57
CA LEU A 82 1.72 -13.30 -0.54
C LEU A 82 1.15 -14.09 0.64
N MET A 83 1.43 -13.62 1.85
CA MET A 83 0.79 -14.07 3.07
C MET A 83 -0.36 -13.12 3.40
N LYS A 84 -1.51 -13.64 3.82
CA LYS A 84 -2.63 -12.82 4.32
C LYS A 84 -3.04 -13.41 5.67
N ASN A 85 -3.28 -12.56 6.67
CA ASN A 85 -3.97 -13.01 7.87
C ASN A 85 -5.46 -12.98 7.56
N GLU A 86 -6.16 -14.10 7.68
CA GLU A 86 -7.61 -14.15 7.48
C GLU A 86 -8.39 -13.80 8.74
N SER A 87 -7.72 -13.67 9.89
CA SER A 87 -8.36 -13.56 11.21
C SER A 87 -8.83 -12.14 11.58
N ASP A 88 -8.41 -11.09 10.88
CA ASP A 88 -8.74 -9.70 11.25
C ASP A 88 -9.69 -8.99 10.27
N GLY A 89 -10.09 -9.67 9.18
CA GLY A 89 -10.97 -9.12 8.14
C GLY A 89 -10.34 -8.00 7.30
N ARG A 90 -9.07 -7.66 7.50
CA ARG A 90 -8.39 -6.57 6.78
C ARG A 90 -7.88 -7.03 5.43
N ASP A 91 -7.77 -6.07 4.53
CA ASP A 91 -7.18 -6.30 3.22
C ASP A 91 -5.69 -5.94 3.23
N ILE A 92 -4.91 -6.75 3.95
CA ILE A 92 -3.46 -6.62 4.07
C ILE A 92 -2.78 -7.92 3.64
N PHE A 93 -1.78 -7.79 2.77
CA PHE A 93 -0.91 -8.86 2.30
C PHE A 93 0.53 -8.55 2.67
N ALA A 94 1.29 -9.57 3.03
CA ALA A 94 2.72 -9.46 3.29
C ALA A 94 3.50 -10.29 2.28
N PHE A 95 4.53 -9.69 1.68
CA PHE A 95 5.56 -10.40 0.95
C PHE A 95 6.76 -10.61 1.89
N PRO A 96 7.24 -11.85 2.06
CA PRO A 96 8.40 -12.11 2.92
C PRO A 96 9.68 -11.62 2.24
N GLY A 97 10.50 -10.86 2.96
CA GLY A 97 11.72 -10.29 2.40
C GLY A 97 11.51 -8.94 1.70
N ASP A 98 12.60 -8.41 1.17
CA ASP A 98 12.56 -7.25 0.29
C ASP A 98 11.89 -7.59 -1.05
N VAL A 99 11.25 -6.60 -1.67
CA VAL A 99 10.63 -6.74 -2.98
C VAL A 99 11.49 -6.01 -4.01
N ASN A 100 12.01 -6.74 -4.98
CA ASN A 100 12.64 -6.17 -6.16
C ASN A 100 11.56 -5.87 -7.22
N LEU A 101 11.42 -4.61 -7.60
CA LEU A 101 10.40 -4.18 -8.55
C LEU A 101 10.61 -4.78 -9.96
N ASN A 102 11.84 -5.17 -10.32
CA ASN A 102 12.10 -5.78 -11.62
C ASN A 102 11.55 -7.20 -11.75
N ASP A 103 11.20 -7.84 -10.63
CA ASP A 103 10.64 -9.20 -10.64
C ASP A 103 9.14 -9.21 -10.99
N PHE A 104 8.50 -8.04 -11.01
CA PHE A 104 7.06 -7.91 -11.19
C PHE A 104 6.69 -6.73 -12.09
N PRO A 105 5.66 -6.84 -12.95
CA PRO A 105 5.06 -5.68 -13.57
C PRO A 105 4.61 -4.68 -12.50
N HIS A 106 4.99 -3.42 -12.64
CA HIS A 106 4.71 -2.38 -11.65
C HIS A 106 4.47 -1.01 -12.27
N GLN A 107 3.77 -0.14 -11.54
CA GLN A 107 3.61 1.26 -11.89
C GLN A 107 3.64 2.16 -10.64
N PHE A 108 4.19 3.36 -10.81
CA PHE A 108 4.20 4.39 -9.78
C PHE A 108 3.01 5.32 -9.96
N ILE A 109 2.18 5.44 -8.95
CA ILE A 109 0.96 6.26 -8.95
C ILE A 109 1.16 7.37 -7.93
N LYS A 110 1.06 8.63 -8.37
CA LYS A 110 0.97 9.76 -7.45
C LYS A 110 -0.45 9.83 -6.93
N VAL A 111 -0.62 9.87 -5.61
CA VAL A 111 -1.92 9.92 -4.95
C VAL A 111 -2.20 11.40 -4.66
N ASP A 112 -2.47 12.15 -5.73
CA ASP A 112 -2.91 13.55 -5.61
C ASP A 112 -4.21 13.64 -4.81
N GLU A 113 -4.47 14.80 -4.20
CA GLU A 113 -5.71 15.09 -3.46
C GLU A 113 -6.99 15.04 -4.34
N ASP A 114 -6.83 14.88 -5.67
CA ASP A 114 -7.88 15.08 -6.67
C ASP A 114 -8.44 13.81 -7.35
N LEU A 115 -8.27 12.61 -6.77
CA LEU A 115 -9.09 11.46 -7.20
C LEU A 115 -10.57 11.55 -6.74
N ASN A 116 -10.94 12.65 -6.08
CA ASN A 116 -12.32 12.98 -5.70
C ASN A 116 -13.15 13.73 -6.77
N MET A 117 -12.71 13.82 -8.03
CA MET A 117 -13.52 14.44 -9.12
C MET A 117 -13.99 13.48 -10.21
N THR A 118 -14.11 12.17 -9.95
CA THR A 118 -14.77 11.26 -10.92
C THR A 118 -15.86 10.35 -10.36
N ILE A 119 -16.48 10.72 -9.23
CA ILE A 119 -17.87 10.31 -8.98
C ILE A 119 -18.77 11.49 -9.32
N GLN A 120 -19.13 11.63 -10.59
CA GLN A 120 -20.40 12.29 -10.89
C GLN A 120 -21.53 11.30 -10.53
N PRO A 121 -22.61 11.76 -9.89
CA PRO A 121 -23.73 10.90 -9.56
C PRO A 121 -24.46 10.53 -10.86
N MET A 122 -24.56 9.24 -11.17
CA MET A 122 -25.60 8.79 -12.10
C MET A 122 -26.91 8.71 -11.30
N ILE A 123 -27.61 9.84 -11.28
CA ILE A 123 -29.05 9.86 -11.10
C ILE A 123 -29.64 9.26 -12.38
N MET A 124 -30.35 8.14 -12.24
CA MET A 124 -31.63 7.89 -12.91
C MET A 124 -32.46 6.93 -12.06
#